data_AF-A0A705MIK6-F1
#
_entry.id   AF-A0A705MIK6-F1
#
_cell.length_a   1.000
_cell.length_b   1.000
_cell.length_c   1.000
_cell.angle_alpha   90.00
_cell.angle_beta   90.00
_cell.angle_gamma   90.00
#
_symmetry.space_group_name_H-M   'P 1'
#
loop_
_entity.id
_entity.type
_entity.pdbx_description
1 polymer ?
#
loop_
_entity_poly.entity_id
_entity_poly.type
_entity_poly.pdbx_seq_one_letter_code
_entity_poly.pdbx_strand_id
1 'polypeptide(L)' 'MSFIKTFSGKHFYYDRINKDDIDINDIAVSLSNICRFAGHLSHFYSVAQHAVLCSQL' A
#
# COMPACT_ATOMS: atom_id res chain seq x y z
N MET A 1 -4.33 -10.16 15.22
CA MET A 1 -4.71 -10.59 13.86
C MET A 1 -3.51 -11.30 13.25
N SER A 2 -3.70 -12.50 12.71
CA SER A 2 -2.59 -13.29 12.13
C SER A 2 -2.34 -13.02 10.64
N PHE A 3 -3.28 -12.36 9.96
CA PHE A 3 -3.18 -11.98 8.54
C PHE A 3 -3.98 -10.71 8.25
N ILE A 4 -3.77 -10.13 7.07
CA ILE A 4 -4.70 -9.18 6.43
C ILE A 4 -5.21 -9.72 5.10
N LYS A 5 -6.42 -9.31 4.72
CA LYS A 5 -6.95 -9.58 3.39
C LYS A 5 -6.53 -8.47 2.45
N THR A 6 -5.92 -8.81 1.32
CA THR A 6 -5.50 -7.85 0.30
C THR A 6 -6.67 -7.46 -0.60
N PHE A 7 -6.46 -6.49 -1.50
CA PHE A 7 -7.47 -6.04 -2.46
C PHE A 7 -7.92 -7.16 -3.41
N SER A 8 -6.98 -7.97 -3.89
CA SER A 8 -7.23 -9.16 -4.73
C SER A 8 -7.86 -10.33 -3.96
N GLY A 9 -7.98 -10.22 -2.62
CA GLY A 9 -8.59 -11.23 -1.76
C GLY A 9 -7.61 -12.25 -1.18
N LYS A 10 -6.29 -12.09 -1.39
CA LYS A 10 -5.26 -12.93 -0.78
C LYS A 10 -5.24 -12.74 0.74
N HIS A 11 -4.85 -13.80 1.46
CA HIS A 11 -4.58 -13.73 2.90
C HIS A 11 -3.07 -13.54 3.09
N PHE A 12 -2.65 -12.34 3.46
CA PHE A 12 -1.25 -12.02 3.70
C PHE A 12 -0.90 -12.22 5.17
N TYR A 13 -0.12 -13.24 5.47
CA TYR A 13 0.33 -13.59 6.82
C TYR A 13 1.66 -12.91 7.14
N TYR A 14 1.70 -12.12 8.22
CA TYR A 14 2.87 -11.34 8.60
C TYR A 14 4.06 -12.17 9.08
N ASP A 15 3.78 -13.36 9.62
CA ASP A 15 4.76 -14.26 10.24
C ASP A 15 5.31 -15.32 9.26
N ARG A 16 4.72 -15.43 8.06
CA ARG A 16 5.04 -16.47 7.07
C ARG A 16 4.95 -15.93 5.64
N ILE A 17 5.73 -14.90 5.36
CA ILE A 17 5.75 -14.23 4.04
C ILE A 17 6.52 -15.07 3.02
N ASN A 18 5.89 -15.40 1.90
CA ASN A 18 6.56 -15.93 0.70
C ASN A 18 6.60 -14.86 -0.41
N LYS A 19 7.47 -15.07 -1.41
CA LYS A 19 7.56 -14.16 -2.55
C LYS A 19 6.25 -14.08 -3.34
N ASP A 20 5.53 -15.18 -3.46
CA ASP A 20 4.26 -15.25 -4.22
C ASP A 20 3.10 -14.51 -3.52
N ASP A 21 3.25 -14.20 -2.23
CA ASP A 21 2.29 -13.38 -1.48
C ASP A 21 2.39 -11.89 -1.83
N ILE A 22 3.50 -11.47 -2.46
CA ILE A 22 3.77 -10.08 -2.81
C ILE A 22 3.20 -9.76 -4.19
N ASP A 23 2.11 -9.00 -4.23
CA ASP A 23 1.44 -8.57 -5.45
C ASP A 23 1.52 -7.05 -5.63
N ILE A 24 2.07 -6.61 -6.77
CA ILE A 24 2.24 -5.18 -7.03
C ILE A 24 0.91 -4.43 -7.11
N ASN A 25 -0.18 -5.08 -7.54
CA ASN A 25 -1.49 -4.45 -7.62
C ASN A 25 -2.07 -4.23 -6.22
N ASP A 26 -1.91 -5.21 -5.32
CA ASP A 26 -2.35 -5.08 -3.93
C ASP A 26 -1.58 -3.98 -3.20
N ILE A 27 -0.28 -3.87 -3.45
CA ILE A 27 0.55 -2.78 -2.93
C ILE A 27 0.06 -1.45 -3.48
N ALA A 28 -0.09 -1.33 -4.81
CA ALA A 28 -0.49 -0.08 -5.45
C ALA A 28 -1.85 0.43 -4.92
N VAL A 29 -2.85 -0.45 -4.82
CA VAL A 29 -4.17 -0.10 -4.29
C VAL A 29 -4.11 0.28 -2.81
N SER A 30 -3.32 -0.42 -1.99
CA SER A 30 -3.16 -0.03 -0.58
C SER A 30 -2.51 1.33 -0.46
N LEU A 31 -1.37 1.54 -1.13
CA LEU A 31 -0.62 2.80 -1.10
C LEU A 31 -1.41 3.98 -1.67
N SER A 32 -2.32 3.76 -2.63
CA SER A 32 -3.18 4.81 -3.17
C SER A 32 -4.23 5.29 -2.19
N ASN A 33 -4.57 4.49 -1.17
CA ASN A 33 -5.55 4.81 -0.13
C ASN A 33 -4.92 5.33 1.17
N ILE A 34 -3.64 5.07 1.41
CA ILE A 34 -2.94 5.57 2.61
C ILE A 34 -2.63 7.05 2.43
N CYS A 35 -3.21 7.90 3.30
CA CYS A 35 -2.91 9.32 3.34
C CYS A 35 -1.50 9.58 3.91
N ARG A 36 -0.84 10.62 3.39
CA ARG A 36 0.36 11.21 3.99
C ARG A 36 0.00 12.41 4.84
N PHE A 37 0.95 12.82 5.70
CA PHE A 37 0.80 13.95 6.62
C PHE A 37 -0.44 13.84 7.52
N ALA A 38 -0.84 12.60 7.85
CA ALA A 38 -2.06 12.27 8.57
C ALA A 38 -3.34 12.96 8.02
N GLY A 39 -3.35 13.31 6.73
CA GLY A 39 -4.48 13.98 6.09
C GLY A 39 -4.61 15.49 6.38
N HIS A 40 -3.62 16.13 7.02
CA HIS A 40 -3.64 17.57 7.32
C HIS A 40 -3.30 18.49 6.13
N LEU A 41 -3.52 18.02 4.91
CA LEU A 41 -3.35 18.81 3.69
C LEU A 41 -4.72 19.23 3.13
N SER A 42 -4.74 20.29 2.33
CA SER A 42 -5.97 20.78 1.68
C SER A 42 -6.55 19.79 0.67
N HIS A 43 -5.73 18.85 0.17
CA HIS A 43 -6.12 17.80 -0.75
C HIS A 43 -5.49 16.47 -0.34
N PHE A 44 -6.14 15.37 -0.69
CA PHE A 44 -5.62 14.03 -0.44
C PHE A 44 -4.29 13.84 -1.17
N TYR A 45 -3.27 13.43 -0.41
CA TYR A 45 -1.94 13.12 -0.91
C TYR A 45 -1.57 11.71 -0.43
N SER A 46 -1.52 10.75 -1.35
CA SER A 46 -1.33 9.35 -1.01
C SER A 46 0.15 8.96 -0.94
N VAL A 47 0.42 7.83 -0.27
CA VAL A 47 1.77 7.23 -0.32
C VAL A 47 2.12 6.80 -1.75
N ALA A 48 1.17 6.31 -2.54
CA ALA A 48 1.40 5.97 -3.95
C ALA A 48 1.83 7.20 -4.78
N GLN A 49 1.14 8.33 -4.63
CA GLN A 49 1.49 9.57 -5.34
C GLN A 49 2.90 10.03 -4.97
N HIS A 50 3.24 9.97 -3.68
CA HIS A 50 4.58 10.30 -3.21
C HIS A 50 5.66 9.40 -3.81
N ALA A 51 5.45 8.09 -3.85
CA ALA A 51 6.41 7.14 -4.41
C ALA A 51 6.72 7.42 -5.89
N VAL A 52 5.70 7.74 -6.70
CA VAL A 52 5.88 8.11 -8.11
C VAL A 52 6.70 9.39 -8.24
N LEU A 53 6.37 10.43 -7.48
CA LEU A 53 7.14 11.69 -7.48
C LEU A 53 8.60 11.46 -7.08
N CYS A 54 8.86 10.62 -6.09
CA CYS A 54 10.22 10.27 -5.68
C CYS A 54 11.02 9.54 -6.77
N SER A 55 10.37 8.70 -7.59
CA SER A 55 11.05 8.02 -8.70
C SER A 55 11.40 8.92 -9.89
N GLN A 56 10.87 10.15 -9.92
CA GLN A 56 11.08 11.14 -10.98
C GLN A 56 12.13 12.20 -10.60
N LEU A 57 12.70 12.10 -9.39
CA LEU A 57 13.79 12.93 -8.89
C LEU A 57 15.14 12.23 -9.14
#